data_AF-A0A950XBS2-F1
#
_entry.id   AF-A0A950XBS2-F1
#
_cell.length_a   1.000
_cell.length_b   1.000
_cell.length_c   1.000
_cell.angle_alpha   90.00
_cell.angle_beta   90.00
_cell.angle_gamma   90.00
#
_symmetry.space_group_name_H-M   'P 1'
#
loop_
_entity.id
_entity.type
_entity.pdbx_description
1 polymer ?
#
loop_
_entity_poly.entity_id
_entity_poly.type
_entity_poly.pdbx_seq_one_letter_code
_entity_poly.pdbx_strand_id
1 'polypeptide(L)'
;MNGYNSKSSGDLFIVLEPNYMPGRSGTTHFSAYAYDRHVPVIFMGPGIKAGRYDNRIEPNDIAPTLATLLDIQTPSGSSGRVLTEMLLQ
;
A
#
# COMPACT_ATOMS: atom_id res chain seq x y z
N MET A 1 -1.31 9.49 6.21
CA MET A 1 -1.59 8.47 7.23
C MET A 1 -3.06 8.13 7.14
N ASN A 2 -3.43 6.89 6.84
CA ASN A 2 -4.82 6.45 6.69
C ASN A 2 -5.10 5.23 7.59
N GLY A 3 -4.73 5.32 8.87
CA GLY A 3 -4.79 4.18 9.81
C GLY A 3 -5.75 4.35 11.00
N TYR A 4 -6.52 5.44 11.04
CA TYR A 4 -7.44 5.72 12.14
C TYR A 4 -8.73 4.89 12.04
N ASN A 5 -9.16 4.36 13.16
CA ASN A 5 -10.46 3.71 13.34
C ASN A 5 -11.10 4.21 14.63
N SER A 6 -12.31 4.75 14.55
CA SER A 6 -13.00 5.38 15.68
C SER A 6 -13.32 4.44 16.84
N LYS A 7 -13.33 3.12 16.63
CA LYS A 7 -13.63 2.14 17.66
C LYS A 7 -12.38 1.55 18.33
N SER A 8 -11.21 1.67 17.70
CA SER A 8 -10.00 0.95 18.12
C SER A 8 -8.72 1.78 18.13
N SER A 9 -8.74 3.03 17.67
CA SER A 9 -7.62 3.96 17.79
C SER A 9 -7.68 4.74 19.10
N GLY A 10 -6.52 5.10 19.64
CA GLY A 10 -6.43 5.95 20.83
C GLY A 10 -6.74 7.42 20.53
N ASP A 11 -6.90 8.20 21.61
CA ASP A 11 -7.24 9.62 21.53
C ASP A 11 -6.09 10.51 21.05
N LEU A 12 -4.84 10.03 21.16
CA LEU A 12 -3.63 10.73 20.75
C LEU A 12 -2.79 9.86 19.82
N PHE A 13 -2.26 10.47 18.75
CA PHE A 13 -1.27 9.86 17.88
C PHE A 13 0.04 10.63 17.95
N ILE A 14 1.14 9.94 18.25
CA ILE A 14 2.47 10.54 18.38
C ILE A 14 3.25 10.34 17.09
N VAL A 15 3.78 11.43 16.55
CA VAL A 15 4.67 11.43 15.39
C VAL A 15 6.06 11.81 15.87
N LEU A 16 7.02 10.89 15.73
CA LEU A 16 8.42 11.13 16.06
C LEU A 16 9.11 11.80 14.87
N GLU A 17 10.19 12.54 15.13
CA GLU A 17 11.01 13.14 14.08
C GLU A 17 11.58 12.09 13.10
N PRO A 18 11.87 12.46 11.84
CA PRO A 18 12.49 11.55 10.88
C PRO A 18 13.80 10.97 11.42
N ASN A 19 14.05 9.70 11.12
CA ASN A 19 15.23 8.94 11.55
C ASN A 19 15.36 8.71 13.07
N TYR A 20 14.37 9.06 13.87
CA TYR A 20 14.33 8.65 15.28
C TYR A 20 14.03 7.15 15.40
N MET A 21 14.86 6.41 16.14
CA MET A 21 14.72 4.97 16.34
C MET A 21 14.44 4.66 17.82
N PRO A 22 13.23 4.17 18.18
CA PRO A 22 12.97 3.72 19.52
C PRO A 22 13.67 2.37 19.80
N GLY A 23 14.19 2.21 21.01
CA GLY A 23 14.86 0.98 21.45
C GLY A 23 16.37 1.13 21.60
N ARG A 24 17.03 0.08 22.09
CA ARG A 24 18.49 0.08 22.37
C ARG A 24 19.31 -0.77 21.40
N SER A 25 18.69 -1.56 20.53
CA SER A 25 19.34 -2.45 19.58
C SER A 25 18.39 -2.81 18.44
N GLY A 26 18.95 -3.15 17.27
CA GLY A 26 18.20 -3.54 16.08
C GLY A 26 17.55 -2.35 15.35
N THR A 27 16.55 -2.66 14.53
CA THR A 27 15.75 -1.69 13.77
C THR A 27 14.27 -2.07 13.84
N THR A 28 13.38 -1.11 13.60
CA THR A 28 11.94 -1.33 13.48
C THR A 28 11.34 -0.44 12.39
N HIS A 29 10.06 -0.62 12.10
CA HIS A 29 9.27 0.18 11.15
C HIS A 29 7.94 0.54 11.83
N PHE A 30 7.44 1.77 11.63
CA PHE A 30 6.11 2.21 12.07
C PHE A 30 5.84 3.67 11.69
N SER A 31 6.89 4.41 11.35
CA SER A 31 6.80 5.83 11.07
C SER A 31 6.06 6.07 9.76
N ALA A 32 5.56 7.30 9.58
CA ALA A 32 4.87 7.66 8.35
C ALA A 32 5.82 8.14 7.22
N TYR A 33 7.13 8.08 7.45
CA TYR A 33 8.11 8.56 6.50
C TYR A 33 8.35 7.59 5.36
N ALA A 34 8.95 8.09 4.28
CA ALA A 34 9.10 7.34 3.03
C ALA A 34 9.87 6.02 3.20
N TYR A 35 10.85 5.97 4.11
CA TYR A 35 11.64 4.76 4.37
C TYR A 35 10.82 3.60 4.98
N ASP A 36 9.69 3.89 5.63
CA ASP A 36 8.78 2.86 6.16
C ASP A 36 7.56 2.62 5.26
N ARG A 37 7.17 3.59 4.42
CA ARG A 37 5.96 3.51 3.59
C ARG A 37 6.20 3.12 2.13
N HIS A 38 7.44 3.24 1.62
CA HIS A 38 7.76 2.93 0.24
C HIS A 38 8.07 1.44 0.11
N VAL A 39 7.17 0.69 -0.55
CA VAL A 39 7.28 -0.75 -0.76
C VAL A 39 7.22 -1.08 -2.25
N PRO A 40 7.95 -2.11 -2.71
CA PRO A 40 7.83 -2.58 -4.08
C PRO A 40 6.51 -3.33 -4.27
N VAL A 41 5.89 -3.15 -5.44
CA VAL A 41 4.75 -3.94 -5.90
C VAL A 41 5.11 -4.56 -7.23
N ILE A 42 5.03 -5.89 -7.32
CA ILE A 42 5.41 -6.66 -8.49
C ILE A 42 4.25 -7.61 -8.82
N PHE A 43 3.72 -7.51 -10.04
CA PHE A 43 2.76 -8.45 -10.59
C PHE A 43 3.44 -9.27 -11.69
N MET A 44 3.14 -10.57 -11.72
CA MET A 44 3.72 -11.49 -12.69
C MET A 44 2.73 -12.60 -13.00
N GLY A 45 2.57 -12.93 -14.28
CA GLY A 45 1.70 -14.01 -14.74
C GLY A 45 0.87 -13.63 -15.97
N PRO A 46 -0.08 -14.51 -16.36
CA PRO A 46 -1.01 -14.24 -17.45
C PRO A 46 -1.81 -12.96 -17.22
N GLY A 47 -2.08 -12.21 -18.30
CA GLY A 47 -2.85 -10.96 -18.23
C GLY A 47 -2.05 -9.74 -17.73
N ILE A 48 -0.78 -9.91 -17.34
CA ILE A 48 0.08 -8.80 -16.91
C ILE A 48 0.96 -8.31 -18.04
N LYS A 49 0.87 -7.00 -18.32
CA LYS A 49 1.73 -6.29 -19.26
C LYS A 49 3.10 -6.06 -18.65
N ALA A 50 4.14 -6.65 -19.24
CA ALA A 50 5.52 -6.42 -18.85
C ALA A 50 5.89 -4.94 -18.95
N GLY A 51 6.47 -4.39 -17.89
CA GLY A 51 6.87 -3.00 -17.85
C GLY A 51 7.33 -2.57 -16.46
N ARG A 52 7.91 -1.37 -16.41
CA ARG A 52 8.19 -0.62 -15.20
C ARG A 52 7.33 0.64 -15.24
N TYR A 53 6.60 0.88 -14.16
CA TYR A 53 5.74 2.04 -14.02
C TYR A 53 6.22 2.82 -12.80
N ASP A 54 6.63 4.09 -13.01
CA ASP A 54 7.15 4.95 -11.94
C ASP A 54 6.07 5.91 -11.39
N ASN A 55 4.82 5.78 -11.85
CA ASN A 55 3.68 6.52 -11.31
C ASN A 55 3.43 6.14 -9.85
N ARG A 56 2.98 7.12 -9.05
CA ARG A 56 2.61 6.87 -7.66
C ARG A 56 1.41 5.91 -7.59
N ILE A 57 1.56 4.85 -6.81
CA ILE A 57 0.51 3.90 -6.44
C ILE A 57 0.46 3.75 -4.93
N GLU A 58 -0.59 3.10 -4.42
CA GLU A 58 -0.72 2.71 -3.02
C GLU A 58 -0.95 1.20 -2.89
N PRO A 59 -0.53 0.55 -1.79
CA PRO A 59 -0.85 -0.87 -1.58
C PRO A 59 -2.34 -1.21 -1.67
N ASN A 60 -3.22 -0.24 -1.38
CA ASN A 60 -4.67 -0.37 -1.52
C ASN A 60 -5.12 -0.61 -2.97
N ASP A 61 -4.29 -0.27 -3.96
CA ASP A 61 -4.57 -0.49 -5.39
C ASP A 61 -4.45 -1.97 -5.79
N ILE A 62 -3.80 -2.82 -4.97
CA ILE A 62 -3.55 -4.23 -5.29
C ILE A 62 -4.86 -5.02 -5.38
N ALA A 63 -5.72 -4.90 -4.37
CA ALA A 63 -6.97 -5.66 -4.28
C ALA A 63 -7.96 -5.39 -5.44
N PRO A 64 -8.30 -4.13 -5.79
CA PRO A 64 -9.18 -3.87 -6.93
C PRO A 64 -8.53 -4.27 -8.26
N THR A 65 -7.21 -4.14 -8.39
CA THR A 65 -6.49 -4.60 -9.60
C THR A 65 -6.60 -6.10 -9.81
N LEU A 66 -6.42 -6.90 -8.74
CA LEU A 66 -6.59 -8.35 -8.81
C LEU A 66 -8.05 -8.74 -9.07
N ALA A 67 -9.02 -8.04 -8.47
CA ALA A 67 -10.43 -8.30 -8.73
C ALA A 67 -10.79 -8.07 -10.19
N THR A 68 -10.29 -6.99 -10.80
CA THR A 68 -10.45 -6.73 -12.24
C THR A 68 -9.76 -7.78 -13.10
N LEU A 69 -8.52 -8.17 -12.77
CA LEU A 69 -7.77 -9.19 -13.53
C LEU A 69 -8.47 -10.57 -13.51
N LEU A 70 -9.13 -10.91 -12.40
CA LEU A 70 -9.79 -12.20 -12.20
C LEU A 70 -11.27 -12.21 -12.58
N ASP A 71 -11.82 -11.09 -13.04
CA ASP A 71 -13.24 -10.90 -13.32
C ASP A 71 -14.16 -11.28 -12.13
N ILE A 72 -13.81 -10.77 -10.95
CA ILE A 72 -14.60 -10.96 -9.72
C ILE A 72 -14.99 -9.62 -9.10
N GLN A 73 -15.97 -9.65 -8.21
CA GLN A 73 -16.40 -8.46 -7.49
C GLN A 73 -15.28 -7.88 -6.63
N THR A 74 -15.11 -6.56 -6.69
CA THR A 74 -14.14 -5.84 -5.86
C THR A 74 -14.55 -5.91 -4.39
N PRO A 75 -13.60 -6.07 -3.44
CA PRO A 75 -13.92 -6.07 -2.02
C PRO A 75 -14.70 -4.81 -1.61
N SER A 76 -15.76 -4.96 -0.81
CA SER A 76 -16.67 -3.86 -0.45
C SER A 76 -16.02 -2.71 0.31
N GLY A 77 -14.91 -2.97 1.01
CA GLY A 77 -14.11 -1.95 1.72
C GLY A 77 -12.91 -1.44 0.92
N SER A 78 -12.80 -1.77 -0.37
CA SER A 78 -11.68 -1.32 -1.21
C SER A 78 -11.74 0.20 -1.41
N SER A 79 -10.57 0.85 -1.34
CA SER A 79 -10.43 2.31 -1.52
C SER A 79 -9.36 2.70 -2.55
N GLY A 80 -8.66 1.72 -3.12
CA GLY A 80 -7.66 1.94 -4.17
C GLY A 80 -8.27 2.04 -5.56
N ARG A 81 -7.44 2.42 -6.53
CA ARG A 81 -7.77 2.39 -7.96
C ARG A 81 -7.30 1.09 -8.60
N VAL A 82 -7.89 0.74 -9.73
CA VAL A 82 -7.35 -0.31 -10.60
C VAL A 82 -6.10 0.22 -11.30
N LEU A 83 -5.00 -0.54 -11.25
CA LEU A 83 -3.77 -0.27 -11.99
C LEU A 83 -3.94 -0.73 -13.44
N THR A 84 -4.76 -0.04 -14.21
CA THR A 84 -5.07 -0.42 -15.60
C THR A 84 -3.83 -0.38 -16.51
N GLU A 85 -2.81 0.39 -16.15
CA GLU A 85 -1.55 0.49 -16.88
C GLU A 85 -0.79 -0.84 -17.02
N MET A 86 -0.98 -1.78 -16.09
CA MET A 86 -0.31 -3.09 -16.07
C MET A 86 -1.16 -4.24 -16.61
N LEU A 87 -2.41 -4.00 -17.01
CA LEU A 87 -3.27 -5.04 -17.59
C LEU A 87 -3.04 -5.15 -19.09
N LEU A 88 -2.99 -6.38 -19.62
CA LEU A 88 -3.10 -6.63 -21.05
C LEU A 88 -4.55 -6.31 -21.45
N GLN A 89 -4.72 -5.37 -22.39
CA GLN A 89 -6.02 -5.03 -22.97
C GLN A 89 -6.67 -6.23 -23.65
#